data_AF-A0A2D6FLU1-F1
#
_entry.id   AF-A0A2D6FLU1-F1
#
_cell.length_a   1.000
_cell.length_b   1.000
_cell.length_c   1.000
_cell.angle_alpha   90.00
_cell.angle_beta   90.00
_cell.angle_gamma   90.00
#
_symmetry.space_group_name_H-M   'P 1'
#
loop_
_entity.id
_entity.type
_entity.pdbx_description
1 polymer ?
#
loop_
_entity_poly.entity_id
_entity_poly.type
_entity_poly.pdbx_seq_one_letter_code
_entity_poly.pdbx_strand_id
1 'polypeptide(L)'
;MATNAERIEAATVMAEEASQVMDDFTRFDDTQDVTNQDAEVFPSLQKFLKNAQDDIDSITGQILASQAEAEAGVENSKVMTSLRVKQSLDFNRPYASQAEAEAGTENTKVLTSLRTAQAIAAQASSGGGSAGKNKIIGGDFATNPWQRGTSFAAMANETFMADRWIYGNNTTAVHTGSKVTGESTGRNALRIEATTADAAVAAGDLTQIVHKIEGYNIVPLLAGATFSCRVKSDVTGLLPFAFRNASPDRTYVAEIDILAADTWQDVEIVIPAFPSAGTWDYTNGEGLHVSFSLAVGSTYHTTADAWQTGNFMGTSSSVNRNASIGNYVEIDQVQMEAGTEKTTFENLLVNEVLRLCHRYFIKQSFQKYGWNKTGATTATGTEQLPERMRGAVSATANSSNTTNTSSSTVLVSGVSSGHRISLDAGNVVSDATSFQFGADIDLDAEL
;
A
#
# COMPACT_ATOMS: atom_id res chain seq x y z
N MET A 1 -129.56 26.44 2.83
CA MET A 1 -129.11 25.33 1.96
C MET A 1 -128.86 25.95 0.59
N ALA A 2 -127.59 26.12 0.21
CA ALA A 2 -127.23 26.63 -1.11
C ALA A 2 -127.82 25.71 -2.18
N THR A 3 -128.37 26.29 -3.24
CA THR A 3 -129.03 25.56 -4.32
C THR A 3 -128.00 24.76 -5.11
N ASN A 4 -128.40 23.63 -5.73
CA ASN A 4 -127.46 22.79 -6.50
C ASN A 4 -126.75 23.54 -7.64
N ALA A 5 -127.30 24.66 -8.12
CA ALA A 5 -126.66 25.52 -9.13
C ALA A 5 -125.42 26.25 -8.58
N GLU A 6 -125.48 26.78 -7.35
CA GLU A 6 -124.37 27.52 -6.73
C GLU A 6 -123.17 26.60 -6.41
N ARG A 7 -123.42 25.30 -6.18
CA ARG A 7 -122.34 24.32 -5.94
C ARG A 7 -121.63 23.89 -7.22
N ILE A 8 -122.29 23.99 -8.37
CA ILE A 8 -121.72 23.66 -9.68
C ILE A 8 -120.81 24.79 -10.17
N GLU A 9 -121.21 26.05 -9.96
CA GLU A 9 -120.41 27.21 -10.36
C GLU A 9 -119.10 27.31 -9.57
N ALA A 10 -119.15 27.11 -8.25
CA ALA A 10 -117.95 27.05 -7.40
C ALA A 10 -117.00 25.88 -7.76
N ALA A 11 -117.54 24.74 -8.19
CA ALA A 11 -116.73 23.60 -8.64
C ALA A 11 -116.08 23.85 -10.02
N THR A 12 -116.71 24.68 -10.87
CA THR A 12 -116.19 25.01 -12.19
C THR A 12 -115.02 25.99 -12.09
N VAL A 13 -115.13 27.02 -11.25
CA VAL A 13 -114.03 27.98 -11.00
C VAL A 13 -112.79 27.30 -10.41
N MET A 14 -112.97 26.39 -9.44
CA MET A 14 -111.84 25.64 -8.87
C MET A 14 -111.18 24.69 -9.87
N ALA A 15 -111.94 24.15 -10.84
CA ALA A 15 -111.38 23.31 -11.90
C ALA A 15 -110.58 24.14 -12.92
N GLU A 16 -111.01 25.37 -13.19
CA GLU A 16 -110.35 26.29 -14.13
C GLU A 16 -109.03 26.83 -13.54
N GLU A 17 -109.03 27.20 -12.25
CA GLU A 17 -107.80 27.58 -11.53
C GLU A 17 -106.81 26.40 -11.42
N ALA A 18 -107.31 25.18 -11.16
CA ALA A 18 -106.46 23.99 -11.12
C ALA A 18 -105.85 23.67 -12.48
N SER A 19 -106.57 23.89 -13.59
CA SER A 19 -106.07 23.71 -14.94
C SER A 19 -104.97 24.72 -15.28
N GLN A 20 -105.13 25.98 -14.85
CA GLN A 20 -104.16 27.03 -15.12
C GLN A 20 -102.84 26.82 -14.36
N VAL A 21 -102.92 26.34 -13.12
CA VAL A 21 -101.73 25.96 -12.33
C VAL A 21 -101.00 24.76 -12.95
N MET A 22 -101.73 23.84 -13.61
CA MET A 22 -101.14 22.68 -14.27
C MET A 22 -100.50 23.04 -15.63
N ASP A 23 -101.07 24.00 -16.36
CA ASP A 23 -100.46 24.56 -17.58
C ASP A 23 -99.17 25.33 -17.28
N ASP A 24 -99.13 26.10 -16.20
CA ASP A 24 -97.91 26.81 -15.79
C ASP A 24 -96.81 25.86 -15.30
N PHE A 25 -97.17 24.74 -14.67
CA PHE A 25 -96.20 23.73 -14.23
C PHE A 25 -95.62 22.91 -15.39
N THR A 26 -96.40 22.65 -16.44
CA THR A 26 -95.94 21.91 -17.62
C THR A 26 -95.08 22.76 -18.56
N ARG A 27 -95.15 24.09 -18.45
CA ARG A 27 -94.31 25.02 -19.23
C ARG A 27 -92.86 25.14 -18.73
N PHE A 28 -92.55 24.60 -17.55
CA PHE A 28 -91.20 24.56 -16.99
C PHE A 28 -90.40 23.32 -17.39
N ASP A 29 -91.04 22.32 -18.00
CA ASP A 29 -90.43 21.03 -18.32
C ASP A 29 -90.51 20.72 -19.82
N ASP A 30 -90.12 21.69 -20.65
CA ASP A 30 -89.72 21.32 -22.01
C ASP A 30 -88.49 22.10 -22.47
N THR A 31 -87.47 21.30 -22.72
CA THR A 31 -86.20 21.54 -23.39
C THR A 31 -86.37 22.10 -24.82
N GLN A 32 -87.01 23.27 -24.94
CA GLN A 32 -87.06 24.06 -26.17
C GLN A 32 -85.96 25.12 -26.11
N ASP A 33 -84.81 24.73 -26.65
CA ASP A 33 -84.04 25.54 -27.59
C ASP A 33 -83.96 27.05 -27.27
N VAL A 34 -82.94 27.46 -26.51
CA VAL A 34 -82.50 28.86 -26.45
C VAL A 34 -81.77 29.17 -27.78
N THR A 35 -82.47 29.05 -28.90
CA THR A 35 -82.02 29.60 -30.17
C THR A 35 -82.09 31.12 -30.06
N ASN A 36 -80.95 31.72 -29.73
CA ASN A 36 -80.47 33.00 -30.25
C ASN A 36 -81.49 34.17 -30.34
N GLN A 37 -82.42 34.30 -29.39
CA GLN A 37 -83.27 35.50 -29.29
C GLN A 37 -83.16 36.28 -27.97
N ASP A 38 -82.39 35.80 -26.99
CA ASP A 38 -82.22 36.48 -25.68
C ASP A 38 -80.78 36.97 -25.43
N ALA A 39 -80.06 37.37 -26.48
CA ALA A 39 -78.67 37.79 -26.38
C ALA A 39 -78.42 39.12 -25.60
N GLU A 40 -79.46 39.82 -25.14
CA GLU A 40 -79.31 41.09 -24.41
C GLU A 40 -79.65 41.04 -22.90
N VAL A 41 -80.09 39.91 -22.33
CA VAL A 41 -80.71 39.96 -20.99
C VAL A 41 -79.73 39.80 -19.81
N PHE A 42 -78.51 39.25 -19.95
CA PHE A 42 -77.61 39.10 -18.78
C PHE A 42 -76.09 39.25 -19.09
N PRO A 43 -75.60 40.49 -19.32
CA PRO A 43 -74.17 40.76 -19.55
C PRO A 43 -73.25 40.30 -18.41
N SER A 44 -73.74 40.36 -17.17
CA SER A 44 -73.02 39.90 -15.98
C SER A 44 -72.86 38.39 -15.92
N LEU A 45 -73.87 37.63 -16.35
CA LEU A 45 -73.84 36.17 -16.40
C LEU A 45 -72.88 35.69 -17.50
N GLN A 46 -72.90 36.35 -18.68
CA GLN A 46 -71.94 36.08 -19.75
C GLN A 46 -70.50 36.39 -19.32
N LYS A 47 -70.26 37.49 -18.60
CA LYS A 47 -68.94 37.83 -18.05
C LYS A 47 -68.50 36.81 -17.00
N PHE A 48 -69.41 36.35 -16.14
CA PHE A 48 -69.14 35.30 -15.15
C PHE A 48 -68.77 33.97 -15.83
N LEU A 49 -69.54 33.54 -16.82
CA LEU A 49 -69.28 32.33 -17.59
C LEU A 49 -67.97 32.42 -18.37
N LYS A 50 -67.65 33.57 -18.95
CA LYS A 50 -66.36 33.80 -19.61
C LYS A 50 -65.19 33.74 -18.64
N ASN A 51 -65.28 34.41 -17.49
CA ASN A 51 -64.23 34.36 -16.48
C ASN A 51 -64.06 32.93 -15.93
N ALA A 52 -65.15 32.21 -15.70
CA ALA A 52 -65.10 30.81 -15.29
C ALA A 52 -64.48 29.92 -16.37
N GLN A 53 -64.76 30.18 -17.66
CA GLN A 53 -64.12 29.49 -18.77
C GLN A 53 -62.63 29.85 -18.86
N ASP A 54 -62.25 31.12 -18.68
CA ASP A 54 -60.85 31.56 -18.67
C ASP A 54 -60.09 30.94 -17.48
N ASP A 55 -60.72 30.79 -16.32
CA ASP A 55 -60.17 30.09 -15.15
C ASP A 55 -60.05 28.57 -15.40
N ILE A 56 -61.07 27.96 -16.02
CA ILE A 56 -61.05 26.55 -16.44
C ILE A 56 -59.96 26.33 -17.48
N ASP A 57 -59.80 27.21 -18.46
CA ASP A 57 -58.78 27.17 -19.51
C ASP A 57 -57.38 27.43 -18.93
N SER A 58 -57.26 28.27 -17.89
CA SER A 58 -56.01 28.47 -17.13
C SER A 58 -55.62 27.23 -16.34
N ILE A 59 -56.59 26.52 -15.76
CA ILE A 59 -56.37 25.26 -15.01
C ILE A 59 -56.11 24.08 -15.96
N THR A 60 -56.80 24.00 -17.09
CA THR A 60 -56.68 22.90 -18.06
C THR A 60 -55.59 23.13 -19.12
N GLY A 61 -55.19 24.38 -19.34
CA GLY A 61 -54.12 24.80 -20.26
C GLY A 61 -52.70 24.73 -19.68
N GLN A 62 -52.53 24.31 -18.42
CA GLN A 62 -51.21 23.95 -17.90
C GLN A 62 -50.73 22.65 -18.54
N ILE A 63 -50.08 22.77 -19.71
CA ILE A 63 -49.47 21.63 -20.39
C ILE A 63 -48.30 21.16 -19.51
N LEU A 64 -48.48 19.99 -18.87
CA LEU A 64 -47.44 19.36 -18.10
C LEU A 64 -46.30 18.93 -19.03
N ALA A 65 -45.06 19.16 -18.60
CA ALA A 65 -43.90 18.69 -19.34
C ALA A 65 -43.90 17.15 -19.45
N SER A 66 -43.63 16.64 -20.65
CA SER A 66 -43.29 15.24 -20.86
C SER A 66 -41.91 14.93 -20.28
N GLN A 67 -41.54 13.64 -20.24
CA GLN A 67 -40.22 13.22 -19.74
C GLN A 67 -39.08 13.81 -20.58
N ALA A 68 -39.17 13.69 -21.90
CA ALA A 68 -38.13 14.15 -22.82
C ALA A 68 -37.94 15.66 -22.75
N GLU A 69 -39.03 16.43 -22.61
CA GLU A 69 -38.98 17.89 -22.48
C GLU A 69 -38.37 18.32 -21.15
N ALA A 70 -38.68 17.60 -20.06
CA ALA A 70 -38.10 17.80 -18.75
C ALA A 70 -36.59 17.51 -18.71
N GLU A 71 -36.14 16.43 -19.37
CA GLU A 71 -34.74 16.04 -19.46
C GLU A 71 -33.93 17.03 -20.32
N ALA A 72 -34.51 17.52 -21.44
CA ALA A 72 -33.88 18.48 -22.32
C ALA A 72 -33.80 19.91 -21.73
N GLY A 73 -34.77 20.32 -20.90
CA GLY A 73 -34.75 21.60 -20.19
C GLY A 73 -34.83 22.85 -21.09
N VAL A 74 -35.41 22.72 -22.29
CA VAL A 74 -35.42 23.79 -23.32
C VAL A 74 -36.70 24.62 -23.38
N GLU A 75 -37.76 24.25 -22.64
CA GLU A 75 -39.09 24.85 -22.76
C GLU A 75 -39.60 25.45 -21.43
N ASN A 76 -39.89 26.76 -21.43
CA ASN A 76 -40.30 27.52 -20.23
C ASN A 76 -41.81 27.80 -20.15
N SER A 77 -42.59 27.34 -21.14
CA SER A 77 -44.05 27.50 -21.23
C SER A 77 -44.83 26.39 -20.53
N LYS A 78 -44.16 25.34 -20.05
CA LYS A 78 -44.76 24.14 -19.47
C LYS A 78 -44.50 24.03 -17.98
N VAL A 79 -45.44 23.43 -17.25
CA VAL A 79 -45.31 23.23 -15.80
C VAL A 79 -44.58 21.91 -15.51
N MET A 80 -43.55 21.98 -14.67
CA MET A 80 -42.82 20.81 -14.19
C MET A 80 -43.47 20.25 -12.93
N THR A 81 -43.94 19.00 -12.98
CA THR A 81 -44.37 18.29 -11.77
C THR A 81 -43.15 17.89 -10.92
N SER A 82 -43.35 17.61 -9.63
CA SER A 82 -42.26 17.13 -8.75
C SER A 82 -41.53 15.90 -9.31
N LEU A 83 -42.25 15.03 -10.04
CA LEU A 83 -41.65 13.88 -10.72
C LEU A 83 -40.77 14.31 -11.91
N ARG A 84 -41.22 15.26 -12.72
CA ARG A 84 -40.44 15.77 -13.86
C ARG A 84 -39.21 16.54 -13.41
N VAL A 85 -39.32 17.29 -12.30
CA VAL A 85 -38.15 17.93 -11.66
C VAL A 85 -37.13 16.89 -11.24
N LYS A 86 -37.57 15.81 -10.57
CA LYS A 86 -36.68 14.72 -10.17
C LYS A 86 -35.99 14.06 -11.38
N GLN A 87 -36.75 13.71 -12.41
CA GLN A 87 -36.20 13.07 -13.62
C GLN A 87 -35.17 13.95 -14.35
N SER A 88 -35.45 15.25 -14.47
CA SER A 88 -34.51 16.21 -15.06
C SER A 88 -33.19 16.28 -14.27
N LEU A 89 -33.28 16.27 -12.94
CA LEU A 89 -32.10 16.28 -12.06
C LEU A 89 -31.31 14.97 -12.15
N ASP A 90 -31.98 13.83 -12.15
CA ASP A 90 -31.34 12.51 -12.24
C ASP A 90 -30.65 12.31 -13.60
N PHE A 91 -31.26 12.79 -14.69
CA PHE A 91 -30.70 12.71 -16.05
C PHE A 91 -29.48 13.64 -16.25
N ASN A 92 -29.56 14.88 -15.76
CA ASN A 92 -28.49 15.86 -15.94
C ASN A 92 -27.35 15.74 -14.92
N ARG A 93 -27.53 14.97 -13.85
CA ARG A 93 -26.52 14.76 -12.80
C ARG A 93 -26.38 13.29 -12.42
N PRO A 94 -26.03 12.39 -13.36
CA PRO A 94 -25.78 11.00 -13.03
C PRO A 94 -24.59 10.92 -12.06
N TYR A 95 -24.73 10.08 -11.03
CA TYR A 95 -23.64 9.80 -10.11
C TYR A 95 -22.65 8.81 -10.73
N ALA A 96 -21.36 9.05 -10.53
CA ALA A 96 -20.34 8.11 -10.95
C ALA A 96 -20.43 6.78 -10.18
N SER A 97 -20.24 5.68 -10.89
CA SER A 97 -19.96 4.38 -10.27
C SER A 97 -18.55 4.38 -9.64
N GLN A 98 -18.23 3.33 -8.88
CA GLN A 98 -16.90 3.17 -8.30
C GLN A 98 -15.80 3.14 -9.36
N ALA A 99 -15.95 2.26 -10.36
CA ALA A 99 -14.97 2.07 -11.42
C ALA A 99 -14.72 3.36 -12.23
N GLU A 100 -15.78 4.12 -12.50
CA GLU A 100 -15.67 5.40 -13.23
C GLU A 100 -14.97 6.47 -12.38
N ALA A 101 -15.25 6.51 -11.07
CA ALA A 101 -14.59 7.43 -10.16
C ALA A 101 -13.09 7.12 -9.99
N GLU A 102 -12.74 5.84 -9.87
CA GLU A 102 -11.35 5.37 -9.75
C GLU A 102 -10.56 5.60 -11.04
N ALA A 103 -11.18 5.38 -12.22
CA ALA A 103 -10.57 5.63 -13.52
C ALA A 103 -10.35 7.12 -13.82
N GLY A 104 -11.22 8.01 -13.32
CA GLY A 104 -11.06 9.47 -13.47
C GLY A 104 -11.16 9.99 -14.91
N THR A 105 -11.73 9.22 -15.84
CA THR A 105 -11.83 9.58 -17.27
C THR A 105 -13.11 10.30 -17.65
N GLU A 106 -14.10 10.36 -16.75
CA GLU A 106 -15.44 10.89 -17.01
C GLU A 106 -15.63 12.31 -16.46
N ASN A 107 -16.05 13.26 -17.31
CA ASN A 107 -16.30 14.66 -16.93
C ASN A 107 -17.80 15.05 -16.93
N THR A 108 -18.70 14.08 -17.14
CA THR A 108 -20.16 14.30 -17.24
C THR A 108 -20.92 13.89 -15.98
N LYS A 109 -20.27 13.19 -15.05
CA LYS A 109 -20.88 12.61 -13.85
C LYS A 109 -20.45 13.36 -12.59
N VAL A 110 -21.32 13.36 -11.59
CA VAL A 110 -21.03 13.98 -10.29
C VAL A 110 -20.45 12.94 -9.34
N LEU A 111 -19.40 13.31 -8.60
CA LEU A 111 -18.85 12.51 -7.52
C LEU A 111 -19.57 12.81 -6.20
N THR A 112 -20.01 11.77 -5.50
CA THR A 112 -20.38 11.88 -4.08
C THR A 112 -19.11 11.97 -3.22
N SER A 113 -19.21 12.42 -1.97
CA SER A 113 -18.04 12.49 -1.07
C SER A 113 -17.27 11.17 -0.96
N LEU A 114 -17.97 10.03 -1.00
CA LEU A 114 -17.35 8.70 -1.01
C LEU A 114 -16.62 8.42 -2.32
N ARG A 115 -17.22 8.73 -3.48
CA ARG A 115 -16.58 8.54 -4.79
C ARG A 115 -15.38 9.47 -4.97
N THR A 116 -15.44 10.69 -4.45
CA THR A 116 -14.29 11.60 -4.39
C THR A 116 -13.16 11.02 -3.55
N ALA A 117 -13.45 10.45 -2.37
CA ALA A 117 -12.44 9.80 -1.55
C ALA A 117 -11.79 8.59 -2.26
N GLN A 118 -12.59 7.77 -2.95
CA GLN A 118 -12.10 6.62 -3.74
C GLN A 118 -11.26 7.04 -4.94
N ALA A 119 -11.68 8.08 -5.68
CA ALA A 119 -10.91 8.66 -6.77
C ALA A 119 -9.56 9.19 -6.28
N ILE A 120 -9.55 9.94 -5.17
CA ILE A 120 -8.31 10.44 -4.55
C ILE A 120 -7.41 9.28 -4.12
N ALA A 121 -7.95 8.25 -3.46
CA ALA A 121 -7.17 7.09 -3.03
C ALA A 121 -6.54 6.34 -4.22
N ALA A 122 -7.33 6.10 -5.28
CA ALA A 122 -6.85 5.45 -6.50
C ALA A 122 -5.76 6.27 -7.20
N GLN A 123 -5.94 7.59 -7.33
CA GLN A 123 -5.00 8.46 -8.04
C GLN A 123 -3.75 8.81 -7.20
N ALA A 124 -3.88 8.91 -5.87
CA ALA A 124 -2.76 9.15 -4.96
C ALA A 124 -1.75 7.99 -4.93
N SER A 125 -2.18 6.77 -5.28
CA SER A 125 -1.29 5.61 -5.38
C SER A 125 -0.33 5.66 -6.60
N SER A 126 -0.57 6.56 -7.56
CA SER A 126 0.12 6.57 -8.86
C SER A 126 1.33 7.52 -8.97
N GLY A 127 1.61 8.35 -7.96
CA GLY A 127 2.55 9.47 -8.13
C GLY A 127 3.40 9.78 -6.91
N GLY A 128 4.45 8.99 -6.69
CA GLY A 128 5.52 9.31 -5.75
C GLY A 128 5.49 8.46 -4.49
N GLY A 129 6.16 7.30 -4.53
CA GLY A 129 6.51 6.60 -3.30
C GLY A 129 7.35 7.53 -2.43
N SER A 130 6.86 7.89 -1.25
CA SER A 130 7.65 8.60 -0.25
C SER A 130 8.97 7.86 -0.06
N ALA A 131 10.08 8.55 -0.31
CA ALA A 131 11.40 8.01 -0.02
C ALA A 131 11.47 7.63 1.47
N GLY A 132 12.03 6.47 1.79
CA GLY A 132 12.14 5.92 3.13
C GLY A 132 10.88 5.18 3.63
N LYS A 133 9.95 4.77 2.75
CA LYS A 133 8.82 3.91 3.15
C LYS A 133 9.28 2.48 3.45
N ASN A 134 10.19 1.94 2.64
CA ASN A 134 10.74 0.62 2.81
C ASN A 134 11.77 0.61 3.95
N LYS A 135 11.54 -0.25 4.94
CA LYS A 135 12.44 -0.44 6.10
C LYS A 135 13.52 -1.51 5.85
N ILE A 136 13.42 -2.23 4.74
CA ILE A 136 14.43 -3.17 4.26
C ILE A 136 15.46 -2.42 3.40
N ILE A 137 16.68 -2.31 3.90
CA ILE A 137 17.80 -1.72 3.16
C ILE A 137 18.39 -2.78 2.23
N GLY A 138 18.55 -2.44 0.95
CA GLY A 138 19.23 -3.31 -0.01
C GLY A 138 18.42 -4.55 -0.42
N GLY A 139 17.09 -4.53 -0.27
CA GLY A 139 16.19 -5.63 -0.67
C GLY A 139 15.88 -5.67 -2.17
N ASP A 140 16.38 -4.72 -2.97
CA ASP A 140 16.20 -4.70 -4.42
C ASP A 140 17.19 -5.62 -5.17
N PHE A 141 18.31 -5.95 -4.53
CA PHE A 141 19.51 -6.63 -5.02
C PHE A 141 20.18 -6.08 -6.30
N ALA A 142 19.51 -5.17 -7.03
CA ALA A 142 19.99 -4.50 -8.23
C ALA A 142 20.92 -3.33 -7.91
N THR A 143 20.53 -2.45 -6.98
CA THR A 143 21.32 -1.31 -6.51
C THR A 143 22.03 -1.58 -5.19
N ASN A 144 21.74 -2.70 -4.51
CA ASN A 144 22.57 -3.21 -3.42
C ASN A 144 24.05 -3.27 -3.87
N PRO A 145 25.01 -2.80 -3.06
CA PRO A 145 26.40 -2.68 -3.51
C PRO A 145 27.18 -4.00 -3.55
N TRP A 146 26.74 -5.05 -2.85
CA TRP A 146 27.44 -6.35 -2.76
C TRP A 146 28.92 -6.22 -2.36
N GLN A 147 29.21 -5.39 -1.36
CA GLN A 147 30.60 -5.01 -1.00
C GLN A 147 31.48 -6.20 -0.61
N ARG A 148 30.87 -7.26 -0.07
CA ARG A 148 31.55 -8.49 0.38
C ARG A 148 31.76 -9.53 -0.73
N GLY A 149 31.25 -9.27 -1.93
CA GLY A 149 31.32 -10.18 -3.07
C GLY A 149 29.94 -10.64 -3.54
N THR A 150 29.90 -11.40 -4.62
CA THR A 150 28.66 -11.83 -5.29
C THR A 150 28.46 -13.35 -5.29
N SER A 151 29.40 -14.11 -4.73
CA SER A 151 29.33 -15.57 -4.62
C SER A 151 30.12 -16.02 -3.39
N PHE A 152 29.49 -16.87 -2.59
CA PHE A 152 29.97 -17.32 -1.30
C PHE A 152 29.76 -18.84 -1.21
N ALA A 153 30.82 -19.62 -1.46
CA ALA A 153 30.75 -21.07 -1.40
C ALA A 153 30.90 -21.58 0.04
N ALA A 154 30.16 -22.63 0.39
CA ALA A 154 30.23 -23.29 1.69
C ALA A 154 30.14 -22.30 2.87
N MET A 155 29.10 -21.46 2.85
CA MET A 155 28.95 -20.38 3.83
C MET A 155 28.89 -20.91 5.26
N ALA A 156 29.63 -20.27 6.16
CA ALA A 156 29.52 -20.50 7.60
C ALA A 156 28.28 -19.80 8.17
N ASN A 157 27.81 -20.23 9.34
CA ASN A 157 26.77 -19.51 10.07
C ASN A 157 27.17 -18.03 10.27
N GLU A 158 26.19 -17.13 10.17
CA GLU A 158 26.34 -15.67 10.29
C GLU A 158 27.18 -15.02 9.17
N THR A 159 27.31 -15.68 8.02
CA THR A 159 27.96 -15.08 6.84
C THR A 159 27.07 -13.99 6.24
N PHE A 160 27.59 -12.77 6.12
CA PHE A 160 26.95 -11.69 5.35
C PHE A 160 27.21 -11.85 3.85
N MET A 161 26.16 -11.70 3.05
CA MET A 161 26.19 -11.88 1.59
C MET A 161 26.00 -10.54 0.86
N ALA A 162 24.80 -10.30 0.32
CA ALA A 162 24.37 -8.95 -0.05
C ALA A 162 24.42 -8.06 1.19
N ASP A 163 24.70 -6.76 1.02
CA ASP A 163 24.78 -5.86 2.17
C ASP A 163 23.49 -5.92 2.99
N ARG A 164 23.61 -6.11 4.30
CA ARG A 164 22.53 -6.33 5.30
C ARG A 164 21.86 -7.72 5.33
N TRP A 165 22.22 -8.62 4.43
CA TRP A 165 21.62 -9.95 4.36
C TRP A 165 22.56 -11.01 4.94
N ILE A 166 22.05 -11.77 5.89
CA ILE A 166 22.80 -12.72 6.72
C ILE A 166 22.32 -14.13 6.41
N TYR A 167 23.26 -15.05 6.27
CA TYR A 167 22.99 -16.48 6.23
C TYR A 167 23.11 -17.09 7.63
N GLY A 168 22.06 -17.75 8.09
CA GLY A 168 22.05 -18.50 9.35
C GLY A 168 21.94 -19.99 9.07
N ASN A 169 22.78 -20.81 9.72
CA ASN A 169 22.75 -22.25 9.57
C ASN A 169 23.14 -22.98 10.85
N ASN A 170 22.28 -23.88 11.27
CA ASN A 170 22.49 -24.86 12.31
C ASN A 170 21.95 -26.20 11.81
N THR A 171 22.47 -26.68 10.68
CA THR A 171 22.11 -27.97 10.07
C THR A 171 23.38 -28.61 9.54
N THR A 172 23.26 -29.84 9.02
CA THR A 172 24.37 -30.48 8.30
C THR A 172 24.45 -30.09 6.82
N ALA A 173 23.42 -29.40 6.31
CA ALA A 173 23.42 -28.90 4.95
C ALA A 173 24.45 -27.77 4.78
N VAL A 174 25.00 -27.70 3.57
CA VAL A 174 25.97 -26.70 3.16
C VAL A 174 25.41 -25.96 1.97
N HIS A 175 25.53 -24.64 1.94
CA HIS A 175 24.91 -23.82 0.91
C HIS A 175 25.92 -22.89 0.24
N THR A 176 25.59 -22.53 -0.99
CA THR A 176 26.22 -21.43 -1.72
C THR A 176 25.23 -20.27 -1.81
N GLY A 177 25.69 -19.08 -1.41
CA GLY A 177 24.96 -17.83 -1.59
C GLY A 177 25.48 -17.09 -2.81
N SER A 178 24.60 -16.56 -3.64
CA SER A 178 25.02 -15.85 -4.86
C SER A 178 24.06 -14.77 -5.30
N LYS A 179 24.61 -13.80 -6.04
CA LYS A 179 23.84 -12.86 -6.84
C LYS A 179 23.48 -13.50 -8.16
N VAL A 180 22.19 -13.54 -8.48
CA VAL A 180 21.70 -13.96 -9.79
C VAL A 180 21.27 -12.72 -10.56
N THR A 181 21.69 -12.58 -11.82
CA THR A 181 21.52 -11.34 -12.59
C THR A 181 20.45 -11.48 -13.67
N GLY A 182 19.49 -10.55 -13.68
CA GLY A 182 18.49 -10.40 -14.74
C GLY A 182 17.26 -11.31 -14.62
N GLU A 183 17.25 -12.25 -13.69
CA GLU A 183 16.21 -13.28 -13.56
C GLU A 183 14.84 -12.73 -13.12
N SER A 184 14.80 -11.65 -12.33
CA SER A 184 13.53 -11.12 -11.82
C SER A 184 13.16 -9.81 -12.53
N THR A 185 12.37 -9.89 -13.60
CA THR A 185 11.97 -8.70 -14.40
C THR A 185 13.17 -7.84 -14.85
N GLY A 186 14.31 -8.48 -15.16
CA GLY A 186 15.55 -7.78 -15.52
C GLY A 186 16.36 -7.24 -14.33
N ARG A 187 16.00 -7.60 -13.10
CA ARG A 187 16.72 -7.23 -11.85
C ARG A 187 17.56 -8.39 -11.33
N ASN A 188 18.45 -8.08 -10.40
CA ASN A 188 19.21 -9.08 -9.68
C ASN A 188 18.37 -9.67 -8.54
N ALA A 189 18.75 -10.85 -8.08
CA ALA A 189 18.17 -11.53 -6.92
C ALA A 189 19.27 -12.13 -6.04
N LEU A 190 18.94 -12.41 -4.78
CA LEU A 190 19.77 -13.23 -3.89
C LEU A 190 19.29 -14.68 -3.96
N ARG A 191 20.20 -15.60 -4.30
CA ARG A 191 19.97 -17.05 -4.30
C ARG A 191 20.73 -17.71 -3.16
N ILE A 192 20.07 -18.64 -2.48
CA ILE A 192 20.71 -19.65 -1.62
C ILE A 192 20.42 -21.02 -2.19
N GLU A 193 21.47 -21.80 -2.43
CA GLU A 193 21.38 -23.12 -3.05
C GLU A 193 22.09 -24.17 -2.19
N ALA A 194 21.42 -25.28 -1.94
CA ALA A 194 21.96 -26.40 -1.19
C ALA A 194 23.00 -27.16 -2.03
N THR A 195 24.23 -27.24 -1.52
CA THR A 195 25.35 -28.00 -2.11
C THR A 195 25.59 -29.33 -1.40
N THR A 196 25.14 -29.45 -0.15
CA THR A 196 25.01 -30.70 0.60
C THR A 196 23.61 -30.76 1.17
N ALA A 197 22.94 -31.90 1.01
CA ALA A 197 21.58 -32.09 1.50
C ALA A 197 21.53 -32.44 2.99
N ASP A 198 20.48 -31.97 3.65
CA ASP A 198 20.01 -32.45 4.94
C ASP A 198 18.53 -32.85 4.79
N ALA A 199 18.31 -34.13 4.51
CA ALA A 199 16.97 -34.67 4.27
C ALA A 199 16.18 -34.94 5.56
N ALA A 200 16.84 -34.96 6.71
CA ALA A 200 16.26 -35.39 7.99
C ALA A 200 16.44 -34.30 9.05
N VAL A 201 15.65 -33.24 8.93
CA VAL A 201 15.67 -32.08 9.82
C VAL A 201 15.44 -32.51 11.27
N ALA A 202 16.46 -32.38 12.11
CA ALA A 202 16.37 -32.60 13.54
C ALA A 202 15.62 -31.46 14.25
N ALA A 203 15.26 -31.66 15.51
CA ALA A 203 14.42 -30.71 16.24
C ALA A 203 15.03 -29.29 16.34
N GLY A 204 16.35 -29.20 16.51
CA GLY A 204 17.09 -27.93 16.62
C GLY A 204 17.67 -27.41 15.31
N ASP A 205 17.35 -28.04 14.18
CA ASP A 205 17.91 -27.68 12.89
C ASP A 205 17.27 -26.41 12.33
N LEU A 206 18.07 -25.54 11.74
CA LEU A 206 17.59 -24.29 11.15
C LEU A 206 18.52 -23.80 10.03
N THR A 207 17.97 -23.49 8.86
CA THR A 207 18.67 -22.72 7.83
C THR A 207 17.79 -21.54 7.43
N GLN A 208 18.36 -20.34 7.38
CA GLN A 208 17.62 -19.12 7.14
C GLN A 208 18.44 -18.02 6.44
N ILE A 209 17.72 -17.14 5.75
CA ILE A 209 18.19 -15.85 5.26
C ILE A 209 17.55 -14.79 6.14
N VAL A 210 18.37 -13.94 6.76
CA VAL A 210 17.91 -12.94 7.73
C VAL A 210 18.28 -11.54 7.26
N HIS A 211 17.34 -10.62 7.38
CA HIS A 211 17.58 -9.18 7.35
C HIS A 211 17.22 -8.59 8.71
N LYS A 212 18.12 -7.76 9.27
CA LYS A 212 17.88 -7.08 10.55
C LYS A 212 17.53 -5.62 10.29
N ILE A 213 16.39 -5.18 10.82
CA ILE A 213 15.91 -3.79 10.78
C ILE A 213 16.27 -3.12 12.10
N GLU A 214 16.90 -1.94 12.02
CA GLU A 214 17.26 -1.11 13.19
C GLU A 214 16.01 -0.62 13.95
N GLY A 215 16.10 -0.51 15.28
CA GLY A 215 14.99 -0.11 16.15
C GLY A 215 14.26 1.18 15.74
N TYR A 216 15.01 2.23 15.38
CA TYR A 216 14.41 3.48 14.90
C TYR A 216 13.53 3.30 13.65
N ASN A 217 13.82 2.29 12.82
CA ASN A 217 13.08 2.04 11.59
C ASN A 217 11.83 1.18 11.80
N ILE A 218 11.69 0.51 12.96
CA ILE A 218 10.50 -0.29 13.27
C ILE A 218 9.39 0.52 13.94
N VAL A 219 9.70 1.68 14.52
CA VAL A 219 8.71 2.54 15.21
C VAL A 219 7.48 2.86 14.33
N PRO A 220 7.62 3.18 13.03
CA PRO A 220 6.46 3.40 12.17
C PRO A 220 5.63 2.14 11.90
N LEU A 221 6.18 0.94 12.12
CA LEU A 221 5.56 -0.35 11.80
C LEU A 221 4.68 -0.89 12.94
N LEU A 222 4.76 -0.29 14.14
CA LEU A 222 4.14 -0.84 15.36
C LEU A 222 2.62 -0.93 15.30
N ALA A 223 1.97 -0.03 14.57
CA ALA A 223 0.51 -0.04 14.40
C ALA A 223 0.02 -1.15 13.45
N GLY A 224 0.93 -1.81 12.74
CA GLY A 224 0.65 -2.75 11.67
C GLY A 224 1.54 -2.43 10.46
N ALA A 225 1.94 -3.48 9.76
CA ALA A 225 2.87 -3.38 8.65
C ALA A 225 2.49 -4.33 7.53
N THR A 226 2.89 -3.98 6.31
CA THR A 226 2.78 -4.86 5.16
C THR A 226 4.17 -5.22 4.68
N PHE A 227 4.40 -6.52 4.53
CA PHE A 227 5.59 -7.08 3.93
C PHE A 227 5.26 -7.56 2.53
N SER A 228 6.15 -7.26 1.59
CA SER A 228 6.05 -7.77 0.23
C SER A 228 7.42 -8.13 -0.32
N CYS A 229 7.44 -9.14 -1.18
CA CYS A 229 8.62 -9.50 -1.95
C CYS A 229 8.22 -10.25 -3.20
N ARG A 230 9.20 -10.55 -4.03
CA ARG A 230 9.08 -11.57 -5.07
C ARG A 230 9.98 -12.73 -4.69
N VAL A 231 9.48 -13.95 -4.92
CA VAL A 231 10.15 -15.19 -4.56
C VAL A 231 10.08 -16.20 -5.69
N LYS A 232 11.12 -17.01 -5.83
CA LYS A 232 11.19 -18.17 -6.73
C LYS A 232 11.90 -19.31 -6.00
N SER A 233 11.45 -20.53 -6.19
CA SER A 233 12.11 -21.74 -5.68
C SER A 233 11.83 -22.90 -6.62
N ASP A 234 12.73 -23.86 -6.71
CA ASP A 234 12.53 -25.11 -7.45
C ASP A 234 11.57 -26.08 -6.76
N VAL A 235 11.36 -25.93 -5.44
CA VAL A 235 10.50 -26.81 -4.66
C VAL A 235 9.19 -26.09 -4.33
N THR A 236 8.06 -26.66 -4.77
CA THR A 236 6.71 -26.15 -4.42
C THR A 236 6.33 -26.36 -2.95
N GLY A 237 5.30 -25.68 -2.49
CA GLY A 237 4.76 -25.78 -1.13
C GLY A 237 5.27 -24.70 -0.18
N LEU A 238 4.97 -24.85 1.12
CA LEU A 238 5.11 -23.77 2.10
C LEU A 238 6.59 -23.47 2.44
N LEU A 239 7.05 -22.28 2.07
CA LEU A 239 8.30 -21.66 2.53
C LEU A 239 8.03 -20.92 3.85
N PRO A 240 8.66 -21.32 4.96
CA PRO A 240 8.45 -20.66 6.24
C PRO A 240 9.08 -19.27 6.28
N PHE A 241 8.35 -18.34 6.89
CA PHE A 241 8.77 -16.96 7.01
C PHE A 241 8.45 -16.43 8.42
N ALA A 242 9.32 -15.61 8.98
CA ALA A 242 9.12 -15.11 10.34
C ALA A 242 9.65 -13.70 10.57
N PHE A 243 8.92 -12.98 11.41
CA PHE A 243 9.35 -11.75 12.07
C PHE A 243 9.66 -12.04 13.52
N ARG A 244 10.82 -11.58 14.01
CA ARG A 244 11.21 -11.75 15.40
C ARG A 244 11.75 -10.45 15.96
N ASN A 245 11.47 -10.14 17.21
CA ASN A 245 12.10 -8.98 17.86
C ASN A 245 13.56 -9.28 18.27
N ALA A 246 14.26 -8.23 18.73
CA ALA A 246 15.68 -8.23 19.10
C ALA A 246 16.12 -9.43 19.95
N SER A 247 15.56 -9.54 21.15
CA SER A 247 15.61 -10.76 21.95
C SER A 247 14.37 -11.55 21.57
N PRO A 248 14.47 -12.70 20.89
CA PRO A 248 13.33 -13.32 20.20
C PRO A 248 12.34 -13.98 21.17
N ASP A 249 11.71 -13.16 22.01
CA ASP A 249 10.63 -13.51 22.90
C ASP A 249 9.26 -13.23 22.25
N ARG A 250 9.23 -12.55 21.10
CA ARG A 250 8.06 -12.36 20.24
C ARG A 250 8.38 -12.72 18.80
N THR A 251 7.52 -13.56 18.24
CA THR A 251 7.63 -14.00 16.84
C THR A 251 6.27 -13.88 16.15
N TYR A 252 6.24 -13.45 14.90
CA TYR A 252 5.12 -13.68 13.99
C TYR A 252 5.58 -14.63 12.89
N VAL A 253 4.96 -15.79 12.79
CA VAL A 253 5.27 -16.77 11.71
C VAL A 253 4.20 -16.66 10.63
N ALA A 254 4.62 -16.67 9.38
CA ALA A 254 3.78 -16.77 8.21
C ALA A 254 4.30 -17.86 7.28
N GLU A 255 3.47 -18.31 6.35
CA GLU A 255 3.84 -19.30 5.35
C GLU A 255 3.67 -18.73 3.96
N ILE A 256 4.74 -18.76 3.17
CA ILE A 256 4.72 -18.33 1.78
C ILE A 256 4.48 -19.59 0.93
N ASP A 257 3.31 -19.70 0.32
CA ASP A 257 2.99 -20.84 -0.55
C ASP A 257 3.68 -20.68 -1.91
N ILE A 258 4.66 -21.53 -2.22
CA ILE A 258 5.29 -21.57 -3.54
C ILE A 258 4.40 -22.39 -4.48
N LEU A 259 3.64 -21.68 -5.32
CA LEU A 259 2.57 -22.24 -6.16
C LEU A 259 3.08 -23.05 -7.35
N ALA A 260 4.24 -22.65 -7.89
CA ALA A 260 4.88 -23.30 -9.03
C ALA A 260 6.40 -23.26 -8.89
N ALA A 261 7.04 -24.39 -9.21
CA ALA A 261 8.49 -24.49 -9.27
C ALA A 261 9.06 -23.52 -10.33
N ASP A 262 10.25 -23.00 -10.06
CA ASP A 262 11.06 -22.16 -10.97
C ASP A 262 10.31 -20.95 -11.55
N THR A 263 9.26 -20.48 -10.86
CA THR A 263 8.43 -19.36 -11.30
C THR A 263 8.45 -18.24 -10.27
N TRP A 264 8.73 -17.02 -10.73
CA TRP A 264 8.62 -15.84 -9.87
C TRP A 264 7.16 -15.55 -9.54
N GLN A 265 6.88 -15.36 -8.25
CA GLN A 265 5.59 -14.95 -7.74
C GLN A 265 5.72 -13.77 -6.78
N ASP A 266 4.68 -12.95 -6.72
CA ASP A 266 4.55 -11.86 -5.76
C ASP A 266 3.98 -12.38 -4.44
N VAL A 267 4.56 -11.91 -3.33
CA VAL A 267 4.14 -12.22 -1.96
C VAL A 267 3.66 -10.95 -1.29
N GLU A 268 2.59 -11.07 -0.52
CA GLU A 268 2.05 -10.03 0.35
C GLU A 268 1.66 -10.66 1.69
N ILE A 269 2.17 -10.11 2.78
CA ILE A 269 1.86 -10.54 4.15
C ILE A 269 1.51 -9.30 4.95
N VAL A 270 0.27 -9.23 5.41
CA VAL A 270 -0.21 -8.15 6.28
C VAL A 270 -0.03 -8.58 7.73
N ILE A 271 0.75 -7.80 8.48
CA ILE A 271 1.14 -8.09 9.85
C ILE A 271 0.30 -7.19 10.77
N PRO A 272 -0.39 -7.77 11.77
CA PRO A 272 -1.16 -6.99 12.73
C PRO A 272 -0.24 -6.13 13.59
N ALA A 273 -0.83 -5.21 14.35
CA ALA A 273 -0.11 -4.39 15.31
C ALA A 273 0.85 -5.22 16.18
N PHE A 274 2.05 -4.68 16.39
CA PHE A 274 3.08 -5.36 17.14
C PHE A 274 2.64 -5.44 18.62
N PRO A 275 2.86 -6.56 19.30
CA PRO A 275 2.45 -6.72 20.68
C PRO A 275 3.22 -5.74 21.57
N SER A 276 2.52 -5.11 22.52
CA SER A 276 3.15 -4.23 23.52
C SER A 276 4.08 -4.98 24.47
N ALA A 277 3.87 -6.29 24.63
CA ALA A 277 4.76 -7.17 25.38
C ALA A 277 5.89 -7.69 24.49
N GLY A 278 7.05 -7.93 25.08
CA GLY A 278 8.27 -8.36 24.38
C GLY A 278 9.41 -7.37 24.58
N THR A 279 10.61 -7.81 24.25
CA THR A 279 11.84 -7.01 24.40
C THR A 279 12.18 -6.34 23.07
N TRP A 280 11.49 -5.26 22.75
CA TRP A 280 11.69 -4.49 21.53
C TRP A 280 12.78 -3.42 21.71
N ASP A 281 13.66 -3.26 20.71
CA ASP A 281 14.55 -2.10 20.62
C ASP A 281 13.94 -1.04 19.70
N TYR A 282 13.88 0.20 20.17
CA TYR A 282 13.39 1.36 19.43
C TYR A 282 14.50 2.39 19.18
N THR A 283 15.75 1.97 19.35
CA THR A 283 16.96 2.80 19.23
C THR A 283 17.82 2.33 18.06
N ASN A 284 19.14 2.41 18.17
CA ASN A 284 20.09 2.09 17.10
C ASN A 284 20.55 0.62 17.08
N GLY A 285 20.00 -0.24 17.94
CA GLY A 285 20.25 -1.69 17.91
C GLY A 285 19.26 -2.45 17.02
N GLU A 286 19.24 -3.77 17.18
CA GLU A 286 18.36 -4.67 16.45
C GLU A 286 16.89 -4.44 16.84
N GLY A 287 16.05 -3.97 15.93
CA GLY A 287 14.61 -3.82 16.17
C GLY A 287 13.84 -5.09 15.81
N LEU A 288 14.01 -5.55 14.57
CA LEU A 288 13.25 -6.67 14.00
C LEU A 288 14.11 -7.51 13.06
N HIS A 289 14.01 -8.83 13.18
CA HIS A 289 14.59 -9.81 12.27
C HIS A 289 13.51 -10.26 11.29
N VAL A 290 13.82 -10.24 10.00
CA VAL A 290 12.97 -10.73 8.92
C VAL A 290 13.65 -11.96 8.33
N SER A 291 13.02 -13.13 8.44
CA SER A 291 13.69 -14.42 8.19
C SER A 291 12.93 -15.26 7.18
N PHE A 292 13.59 -15.67 6.10
CA PHE A 292 13.13 -16.73 5.20
C PHE A 292 13.86 -18.02 5.56
N SER A 293 13.14 -19.07 5.94
CA SER A 293 13.77 -20.33 6.39
C SER A 293 13.72 -21.38 5.29
N LEU A 294 14.84 -22.03 4.99
CA LEU A 294 14.91 -23.14 4.03
C LEU A 294 14.61 -24.49 4.70
N ALA A 295 14.96 -24.62 5.98
CA ALA A 295 14.65 -25.77 6.81
C ALA A 295 14.44 -25.30 8.24
N VAL A 296 13.46 -25.86 8.93
CA VAL A 296 13.10 -25.50 10.30
C VAL A 296 12.69 -26.73 11.08
N GLY A 297 13.44 -27.03 12.15
CA GLY A 297 13.20 -28.13 13.06
C GLY A 297 12.04 -27.88 14.01
N SER A 298 11.51 -28.97 14.59
CA SER A 298 10.30 -28.94 15.41
C SER A 298 10.39 -28.10 16.69
N THR A 299 11.59 -27.79 17.18
CA THR A 299 11.78 -26.86 18.32
C THR A 299 11.36 -25.43 17.96
N TYR A 300 11.39 -25.07 16.68
CA TYR A 300 11.09 -23.74 16.18
C TYR A 300 9.72 -23.65 15.49
N HIS A 301 8.86 -24.65 15.68
CA HIS A 301 7.51 -24.66 15.11
C HIS A 301 6.49 -23.97 16.02
N THR A 302 5.56 -23.25 15.41
CA THR A 302 4.40 -22.68 16.09
C THR A 302 3.22 -22.55 15.12
N THR A 303 2.13 -21.92 15.54
CA THR A 303 0.99 -21.57 14.66
C THR A 303 1.30 -20.30 13.88
N ALA A 304 0.97 -20.30 12.59
CA ALA A 304 1.12 -19.14 11.72
C ALA A 304 0.06 -18.05 11.98
N ASP A 305 0.28 -16.90 11.35
CA ASP A 305 -0.63 -15.75 11.21
C ASP A 305 -1.02 -15.04 12.51
N ALA A 306 -0.23 -15.23 13.56
CA ALA A 306 -0.40 -14.55 14.84
C ALA A 306 0.94 -14.33 15.55
N TRP A 307 1.00 -13.27 16.38
CA TRP A 307 2.12 -13.06 17.28
C TRP A 307 2.14 -14.12 18.38
N GLN A 308 3.29 -14.74 18.57
CA GLN A 308 3.57 -15.82 19.52
C GLN A 308 4.58 -15.37 20.57
N THR A 309 4.53 -16.01 21.74
CA THR A 309 5.55 -15.85 22.78
C THR A 309 6.61 -16.94 22.63
N GLY A 310 7.84 -16.52 22.31
CA GLY A 310 8.96 -17.42 22.06
C GLY A 310 9.63 -17.17 20.70
N ASN A 311 10.64 -18.00 20.41
CA ASN A 311 11.49 -17.90 19.23
C ASN A 311 11.11 -19.01 18.23
N PHE A 312 10.39 -18.65 17.18
CA PHE A 312 9.90 -19.61 16.18
C PHE A 312 10.22 -19.14 14.76
N MET A 313 10.28 -20.05 13.79
CA MET A 313 10.67 -19.73 12.40
C MET A 313 9.85 -20.46 11.34
N GLY A 314 8.82 -21.21 11.76
CA GLY A 314 7.95 -21.92 10.84
C GLY A 314 6.86 -22.69 11.55
N THR A 315 6.17 -23.52 10.78
CA THR A 315 5.15 -24.45 11.29
C THR A 315 5.56 -25.89 11.01
N SER A 316 4.79 -26.85 11.51
CA SER A 316 4.97 -28.27 11.15
C SER A 316 4.69 -28.60 9.68
N SER A 317 4.02 -27.72 8.93
CA SER A 317 3.67 -27.90 7.52
C SER A 317 4.75 -27.40 6.56
N SER A 318 5.81 -26.80 7.10
CA SER A 318 6.98 -26.30 6.37
C SER A 318 7.62 -27.36 5.49
N VAL A 319 7.92 -27.02 4.23
CA VAL A 319 8.66 -27.92 3.33
C VAL A 319 10.16 -27.78 3.56
N ASN A 320 10.86 -28.90 3.75
CA ASN A 320 12.32 -28.92 3.87
C ASN A 320 12.99 -28.71 2.51
N ARG A 321 13.57 -27.53 2.30
CA ARG A 321 14.31 -27.18 1.07
C ARG A 321 15.78 -27.60 1.12
N ASN A 322 16.28 -28.06 2.25
CA ASN A 322 17.59 -28.69 2.33
C ASN A 322 17.56 -30.18 1.92
N ALA A 323 16.40 -30.73 1.56
CA ALA A 323 16.24 -32.16 1.35
C ALA A 323 17.04 -32.74 0.17
N SER A 324 17.49 -31.92 -0.78
CA SER A 324 18.25 -32.36 -1.95
C SER A 324 19.26 -31.31 -2.38
N ILE A 325 20.35 -31.78 -3.01
CA ILE A 325 21.37 -30.92 -3.61
C ILE A 325 20.77 -30.22 -4.83
N GLY A 326 21.07 -28.94 -5.00
CA GLY A 326 20.55 -28.09 -6.08
C GLY A 326 19.27 -27.36 -5.72
N ASN A 327 18.60 -27.74 -4.63
CA ASN A 327 17.44 -27.01 -4.14
C ASN A 327 17.81 -25.57 -3.78
N TYR A 328 16.96 -24.62 -4.14
CA TYR A 328 17.25 -23.21 -3.97
C TYR A 328 16.02 -22.36 -3.65
N VAL A 329 16.30 -21.19 -3.06
CA VAL A 329 15.34 -20.09 -2.94
C VAL A 329 16.01 -18.82 -3.46
N GLU A 330 15.25 -18.08 -4.26
CA GLU A 330 15.61 -16.76 -4.78
C GLU A 330 14.60 -15.72 -4.29
N ILE A 331 15.12 -14.58 -3.83
CA ILE A 331 14.30 -13.45 -3.38
C ILE A 331 14.73 -12.16 -4.07
N ASP A 332 13.75 -11.30 -4.37
CA ASP A 332 13.98 -9.93 -4.79
C ASP A 332 12.84 -8.99 -4.38
N GLN A 333 13.07 -7.69 -4.59
CA GLN A 333 12.12 -6.61 -4.28
C GLN A 333 11.52 -6.70 -2.86
N VAL A 334 12.37 -6.98 -1.87
CA VAL A 334 11.93 -7.15 -0.49
C VAL A 334 11.63 -5.79 0.14
N GLN A 335 10.38 -5.60 0.54
CA GLN A 335 9.87 -4.37 1.12
C GLN A 335 9.05 -4.62 2.38
N MET A 336 9.25 -3.73 3.36
CA MET A 336 8.39 -3.65 4.54
C MET A 336 8.01 -2.19 4.79
N GLU A 337 6.71 -1.94 4.90
CA GLU A 337 6.16 -0.59 5.08
C GLU A 337 5.01 -0.57 6.10
N ALA A 338 4.70 0.61 6.62
CA ALA A 338 3.62 0.78 7.60
C ALA A 338 2.25 0.73 6.93
N GLY A 339 1.26 0.17 7.61
CA GLY A 339 -0.11 0.04 7.12
C GLY A 339 -0.46 -1.35 6.60
N THR A 340 -1.64 -1.47 6.00
CA THR A 340 -2.26 -2.75 5.61
C THR A 340 -2.26 -3.01 4.11
N GLU A 341 -1.76 -2.08 3.31
CA GLU A 341 -1.81 -2.16 1.85
C GLU A 341 -0.39 -2.30 1.29
N LYS A 342 -0.18 -3.28 0.41
CA LYS A 342 1.05 -3.36 -0.39
C LYS A 342 1.10 -2.21 -1.38
N THR A 343 2.18 -1.43 -1.35
CA THR A 343 2.47 -0.44 -2.38
C THR A 343 3.51 -0.95 -3.37
N THR A 344 3.69 -0.25 -4.50
CA THR A 344 4.76 -0.56 -5.45
C THR A 344 6.13 -0.47 -4.77
N PHE A 345 7.04 -1.37 -5.15
CA PHE A 345 8.40 -1.41 -4.61
C PHE A 345 9.12 -0.06 -4.70
N GLU A 346 9.71 0.38 -3.58
CA GLU A 346 10.50 1.60 -3.49
C GLU A 346 11.85 1.44 -4.19
N ASN A 347 12.06 2.22 -5.26
CA ASN A 347 13.34 2.26 -5.95
C ASN A 347 14.15 3.46 -5.46
N LEU A 348 15.22 3.19 -4.74
CA LEU A 348 16.20 4.20 -4.33
C LEU A 348 17.32 4.32 -5.37
N LEU A 349 17.94 5.50 -5.44
CA LEU A 349 19.14 5.70 -6.25
C LEU A 349 20.30 4.90 -5.65
N VAL A 350 21.21 4.41 -6.49
CA VAL A 350 22.38 3.61 -6.06
C VAL A 350 23.20 4.29 -4.97
N ASN A 351 23.40 5.61 -5.05
CA ASN A 351 24.14 6.36 -4.04
C ASN A 351 23.42 6.38 -2.68
N GLU A 352 22.09 6.40 -2.68
CA GLU A 352 21.31 6.39 -1.44
C GLU A 352 21.36 5.00 -0.80
N VAL A 353 21.23 3.93 -1.58
CA VAL A 353 21.39 2.56 -1.06
C VAL A 353 22.79 2.34 -0.51
N LEU A 354 23.83 2.75 -1.24
CA LEU A 354 25.22 2.67 -0.77
C LEU A 354 25.41 3.43 0.55
N ARG A 355 24.87 4.65 0.64
CA ARG A 355 24.91 5.48 1.86
C ARG A 355 24.22 4.79 3.03
N LEU A 356 23.06 4.17 2.81
CA LEU A 356 22.35 3.44 3.85
C LEU A 356 23.11 2.17 4.30
N CYS A 357 23.76 1.46 3.38
CA CYS A 357 24.60 0.28 3.64
C CYS A 357 25.90 0.62 4.37
N HIS A 358 26.57 1.73 4.01
CA HIS A 358 27.78 2.23 4.66
C HIS A 358 27.62 2.51 6.17
N ARG A 359 26.40 2.62 6.65
CA ARG A 359 26.13 2.70 8.09
C ARG A 359 26.41 1.40 8.85
N TYR A 360 26.54 0.28 8.16
CA TYR A 360 26.73 -1.05 8.75
C TYR A 360 27.98 -1.77 8.24
N PHE A 361 28.32 -1.58 6.96
CA PHE A 361 29.55 -2.12 6.40
C PHE A 361 30.16 -1.16 5.39
N ILE A 362 31.46 -0.92 5.50
CA ILE A 362 32.22 -0.13 4.54
C ILE A 362 33.44 -0.94 4.14
N LYS A 363 33.61 -1.14 2.84
CA LYS A 363 34.87 -1.59 2.25
C LYS A 363 35.56 -0.42 1.58
N GLN A 364 36.72 -0.03 2.07
CA GLN A 364 37.41 1.17 1.58
C GLN A 364 38.93 1.00 1.52
N SER A 365 39.51 1.48 0.42
CA SER A 365 40.96 1.63 0.27
C SER A 365 41.40 2.99 0.79
N PHE A 366 42.42 3.00 1.63
CA PHE A 366 43.02 4.21 2.18
C PHE A 366 44.46 4.38 1.68
N GLN A 367 44.85 5.61 1.39
CA GLN A 367 46.21 5.93 0.99
C GLN A 367 46.62 7.29 1.55
N LYS A 368 47.73 7.30 2.29
CA LYS A 368 48.28 8.46 2.98
C LYS A 368 49.66 8.78 2.47
N TYR A 369 49.91 10.08 2.33
CA TYR A 369 51.21 10.65 1.99
C TYR A 369 51.62 11.62 3.07
N GLY A 370 52.87 11.52 3.53
CA GLY A 370 53.45 12.42 4.51
C GLY A 370 54.78 12.99 4.04
N TRP A 371 55.04 14.23 4.43
CA TRP A 371 56.35 14.88 4.29
C TRP A 371 57.02 14.92 5.64
N ASN A 372 58.27 14.48 5.71
CA ASN A 372 59.01 14.45 6.96
C ASN A 372 59.46 15.86 7.33
N LYS A 373 58.99 16.35 8.49
CA LYS A 373 59.64 17.45 9.21
C LYS A 373 60.74 16.85 10.07
N THR A 374 61.89 17.52 10.17
CA THR A 374 62.99 17.13 11.06
C THR A 374 62.45 16.81 12.47
N GLY A 375 62.56 15.54 12.89
CA GLY A 375 62.10 15.06 14.20
C GLY A 375 60.79 14.25 14.22
N ALA A 376 60.12 14.03 13.08
CA ALA A 376 58.96 13.13 13.02
C ALA A 376 59.42 11.65 13.07
N THR A 377 58.89 10.87 14.01
CA THR A 377 59.27 9.46 14.22
C THR A 377 58.25 8.45 13.71
N THR A 378 56.98 8.83 13.50
CA THR A 378 55.86 7.89 13.30
C THR A 378 55.01 8.25 12.08
N ALA A 379 54.63 7.23 11.30
CA ALA A 379 53.78 7.33 10.13
C ALA A 379 52.33 6.98 10.48
N THR A 380 51.56 7.97 10.94
CA THR A 380 50.14 7.82 11.28
C THR A 380 49.24 8.71 10.43
N GLY A 381 47.98 8.34 10.32
CA GLY A 381 46.99 9.09 9.54
C GLY A 381 45.57 8.84 10.04
N THR A 382 44.69 9.82 9.80
CA THR A 382 43.26 9.69 10.10
C THR A 382 42.45 9.91 8.84
N GLU A 383 41.35 9.17 8.71
CA GLU A 383 40.41 9.29 7.59
C GLU A 383 38.98 9.41 8.09
N GLN A 384 38.20 10.24 7.41
CA GLN A 384 36.76 10.33 7.64
C GLN A 384 36.06 9.27 6.80
N LEU A 385 35.14 8.55 7.43
CA LEU A 385 34.29 7.59 6.75
C LEU A 385 33.18 8.33 5.99
N PRO A 386 32.71 7.80 4.84
CA PRO A 386 31.61 8.40 4.09
C PRO A 386 30.35 8.61 4.94
N GLU A 387 30.09 7.67 5.85
CA GLU A 387 28.95 7.70 6.75
C GLU A 387 29.36 7.38 8.18
N ARG A 388 28.52 7.77 9.14
CA ARG A 388 28.70 7.34 10.53
C ARG A 388 28.11 5.95 10.72
N MET A 389 28.92 5.01 11.15
CA MET A 389 28.52 3.64 11.42
C MET A 389 27.60 3.54 12.65
N ARG A 390 26.69 2.56 12.64
CA ARG A 390 25.58 2.42 13.61
C ARG A 390 25.93 1.60 14.84
N GLY A 391 26.66 0.51 14.66
CA GLY A 391 27.09 -0.39 15.73
C GLY A 391 28.51 -0.12 16.24
N ALA A 392 28.99 -1.04 17.08
CA ALA A 392 30.40 -1.09 17.45
C ALA A 392 31.23 -1.47 16.20
N VAL A 393 32.23 -0.66 15.88
CA VAL A 393 33.01 -0.86 14.65
C VAL A 393 34.17 -1.80 14.92
N SER A 394 34.18 -2.93 14.21
CA SER A 394 35.37 -3.75 14.00
C SER A 394 36.03 -3.35 12.68
N ALA A 395 37.35 -3.34 12.64
CA ALA A 395 38.10 -2.90 11.47
C ALA A 395 39.20 -3.92 11.17
N THR A 396 39.25 -4.41 9.94
CA THR A 396 40.21 -5.42 9.50
C THR A 396 40.95 -4.91 8.28
N ALA A 397 42.28 -4.81 8.37
CA ALA A 397 43.13 -4.51 7.22
C ALA A 397 43.39 -5.79 6.41
N ASN A 398 42.90 -5.82 5.18
CA ASN A 398 43.00 -6.97 4.27
C ASN A 398 44.27 -6.93 3.42
N SER A 399 44.78 -5.73 3.18
CA SER A 399 46.01 -5.51 2.43
C SER A 399 46.76 -4.33 3.05
N SER A 400 48.06 -4.25 2.77
CA SER A 400 48.88 -3.12 3.19
C SER A 400 49.88 -2.79 2.09
N ASN A 401 50.10 -1.50 1.90
CA ASN A 401 51.16 -0.97 1.07
C ASN A 401 51.91 0.09 1.89
N THR A 402 53.22 -0.02 1.97
CA THR A 402 54.03 0.94 2.71
C THR A 402 55.31 1.30 1.95
N THR A 403 55.80 2.51 2.16
CA THR A 403 57.03 3.03 1.55
C THR A 403 57.70 3.98 2.52
N ASN A 404 59.00 3.77 2.76
CA ASN A 404 59.80 4.52 3.74
C ASN A 404 59.22 4.49 5.16
N THR A 405 58.59 3.38 5.55
CA THR A 405 58.17 3.09 6.92
C THR A 405 58.86 1.83 7.45
N SER A 406 58.92 1.69 8.77
CA SER A 406 59.56 0.55 9.45
C SER A 406 58.67 -0.70 9.48
N SER A 407 57.37 -0.53 9.25
CA SER A 407 56.41 -1.63 9.14
C SER A 407 56.09 -1.94 7.68
N SER A 408 55.96 -3.22 7.35
CA SER A 408 55.37 -3.71 6.09
C SER A 408 53.85 -3.86 6.17
N THR A 409 53.26 -3.65 7.35
CA THR A 409 51.81 -3.75 7.59
C THR A 409 51.26 -2.45 8.15
N VAL A 410 50.06 -2.09 7.73
CA VAL A 410 49.28 -0.98 8.30
C VAL A 410 48.29 -1.55 9.29
N LEU A 411 48.29 -1.02 10.51
CA LEU A 411 47.36 -1.39 11.56
C LEU A 411 46.27 -0.33 11.68
N VAL A 412 45.06 -0.77 12.02
CA VAL A 412 44.01 0.12 12.50
C VAL A 412 44.27 0.41 13.97
N SER A 413 44.70 1.63 14.27
CA SER A 413 45.07 2.06 15.62
C SER A 413 43.89 2.59 16.43
N GLY A 414 42.73 2.80 15.79
CA GLY A 414 41.48 3.08 16.47
C GLY A 414 40.36 3.51 15.53
N VAL A 415 39.12 3.39 16.01
CA VAL A 415 37.93 3.97 15.38
C VAL A 415 37.29 4.92 16.39
N SER A 416 37.12 6.19 16.01
CA SER A 416 36.55 7.21 16.87
C SER A 416 35.16 7.65 16.37
N SER A 417 34.21 7.70 17.31
CA SER A 417 32.82 8.13 17.09
C SER A 417 32.07 7.41 15.96
N GLY A 418 32.56 6.24 15.51
CA GLY A 418 32.01 5.49 14.36
C GLY A 418 32.15 6.21 13.02
N HIS A 419 32.99 7.24 12.91
CA HIS A 419 33.06 8.10 11.72
C HIS A 419 34.50 8.48 11.32
N ARG A 420 35.50 8.10 12.13
CA ARG A 420 36.91 8.33 11.83
C ARG A 420 37.72 7.09 12.14
N ILE A 421 38.58 6.71 11.21
CA ILE A 421 39.54 5.62 11.38
C ILE A 421 40.96 6.19 11.50
N SER A 422 41.74 5.63 12.41
CA SER A 422 43.15 5.93 12.60
C SER A 422 43.99 4.76 12.11
N LEU A 423 45.04 5.07 11.35
CA LEU A 423 45.96 4.11 10.74
C LEU A 423 47.38 4.37 11.24
N ASP A 424 48.13 3.29 11.43
CA ASP A 424 49.52 3.31 11.87
C ASP A 424 50.37 2.36 11.02
N ALA A 425 51.44 2.89 10.42
CA ALA A 425 52.42 2.14 9.65
C ALA A 425 53.80 2.05 10.35
N GLY A 426 53.84 2.28 11.67
CA GLY A 426 55.04 2.26 12.47
C GLY A 426 55.88 3.52 12.31
N ASN A 427 57.21 3.38 12.39
CA ASN A 427 58.11 4.51 12.32
C ASN A 427 58.47 4.88 10.88
N VAL A 428 58.87 6.13 10.65
CA VAL A 428 59.43 6.54 9.37
C VAL A 428 60.89 6.08 9.30
N VAL A 429 61.33 5.56 8.14
CA VAL A 429 62.73 5.18 7.93
C VAL A 429 63.63 6.43 8.01
N SER A 430 64.78 6.30 8.68
CA SER A 430 65.74 7.41 8.81
C SER A 430 66.15 7.98 7.45
N ASP A 431 66.27 9.30 7.37
CA ASP A 431 66.69 10.06 6.18
C ASP A 431 65.69 10.09 5.01
N ALA A 432 64.52 9.47 5.13
CA ALA A 432 63.45 9.66 4.16
C ALA A 432 62.93 11.10 4.21
N THR A 433 62.69 11.72 3.05
CA THR A 433 62.07 13.06 2.95
C THR A 433 60.54 12.98 2.91
N SER A 434 60.00 11.82 2.54
CA SER A 434 58.58 11.51 2.51
C SER A 434 58.32 10.04 2.82
N PHE A 435 57.08 9.73 3.21
CA PHE A 435 56.60 8.36 3.39
C PHE A 435 55.20 8.22 2.79
N GLN A 436 54.84 6.97 2.50
CA GLN A 436 53.51 6.61 2.04
C GLN A 436 53.08 5.32 2.74
N PHE A 437 51.80 5.25 3.09
CA PHE A 437 51.19 3.98 3.49
C PHE A 437 49.71 3.93 3.10
N GLY A 438 49.17 2.73 2.96
CA GLY A 438 47.78 2.50 2.61
C GLY A 438 47.34 1.08 2.91
N ALA A 439 46.03 0.87 2.98
CA ALA A 439 45.43 -0.43 3.26
C ALA A 439 44.00 -0.49 2.69
N ASP A 440 43.60 -1.66 2.22
CA ASP A 440 42.20 -2.00 2.04
C ASP A 440 41.64 -2.47 3.37
N ILE A 441 40.59 -1.82 3.85
CA ILE A 441 40.03 -2.07 5.17
C ILE A 441 38.55 -2.34 5.03
N ASP A 442 38.13 -3.42 5.70
CA ASP A 442 36.73 -3.72 5.95
C ASP A 442 36.37 -3.20 7.34
N LEU A 443 35.36 -2.34 7.38
CA LEU A 443 34.79 -1.79 8.60
C LEU A 443 33.40 -2.40 8.77
N ASP A 444 33.21 -3.17 9.83
CA ASP A 444 31.97 -3.87 10.11
C ASP A 444 31.37 -3.37 11.43
N ALA A 445 30.12 -2.92 11.35
CA ALA A 445 29.27 -2.50 12.44
C ALA A 445 27.83 -2.98 12.21
N GLU A 446 27.70 -4.16 11.63
CA GLU A 446 26.41 -4.83 11.45
C GLU A 446 25.72 -5.03 12.80
N LEU A 447 24.38 -5.08 12.75
CA LEU A 447 23.56 -5.29 13.94
C LEU A 447 23.50 -6.76 14.28
#